data_AF-A0A820CZH8-F1
#
_entry.id   AF-A0A820CZH8-F1
#
_cell.length_a   1.000
_cell.length_b   1.000
_cell.length_c   1.000
_cell.angle_alpha   90.00
_cell.angle_beta   90.00
_cell.angle_gamma   90.00
#
_symmetry.space_group_name_H-M   'P 1'
#
loop_
_entity.id
_entity.type
_entity.pdbx_description
1 polymer ?
#
loop_
_entity_poly.entity_id
_entity_poly.type
_entity_poly.pdbx_seq_one_letter_code
_entity_poly.pdbx_strand_id
1 'polypeptide(L)'
;MCKCYQVGRFSELGSEEFDEESAFFHLEQAAELCIKEAIFILAKVYLDLPRDLLSHYCPMDQVNQISKGLNLMIRASELHEIEANLYLAQLFDNGVEESLEADWKQAAEYYEKYIRIRENESNIIDEDSETNESDQTNTIHNEIPFHDRHDTVARLATLYKTGGYNLLCNYRKAGDLFNKAAEMTTAAMKGRLANKYYMSAEEAYGLEPDNESEDS
;
A
#
# COMPACT_ATOMS: atom_id res chain seq x y z
N MET A 1 8.69 -13.97 -9.42
CA MET A 1 9.07 -13.96 -10.85
C MET A 1 10.52 -14.44 -10.98
N CYS A 2 10.84 -15.35 -11.91
CA CYS A 2 12.20 -15.88 -12.06
C CYS A 2 13.13 -14.77 -12.59
N LYS A 3 14.26 -14.52 -11.91
CA LYS A 3 15.25 -13.49 -12.28
C LYS A 3 15.97 -13.92 -13.58
N CYS A 4 15.35 -13.71 -14.74
CA CYS A 4 15.87 -14.19 -16.03
C CYS A 4 17.28 -13.68 -16.37
N TYR A 5 17.71 -12.57 -15.77
CA TYR A 5 19.09 -12.06 -15.87
C TYR A 5 20.12 -12.95 -15.17
N GLN A 6 19.73 -13.64 -14.08
CA GLN A 6 20.60 -14.60 -13.38
C GLN A 6 20.83 -15.89 -14.18
N VAL A 7 20.05 -16.12 -15.24
CA VAL A 7 20.13 -17.29 -16.12
C VAL A 7 20.78 -16.93 -17.47
N GLY A 8 21.28 -15.70 -17.64
CA GLY A 8 21.92 -15.24 -18.88
C GLY A 8 20.97 -15.16 -20.08
N ARG A 9 19.65 -15.10 -19.85
CA ARG A 9 18.63 -15.15 -20.93
C ARG A 9 18.68 -13.94 -21.87
N PHE A 10 19.17 -12.80 -21.38
CA PHE A 10 19.33 -11.56 -22.13
C PHE A 10 20.80 -11.15 -22.24
N SER A 11 21.71 -12.11 -22.16
CA SER A 11 23.14 -11.87 -22.37
C SER A 11 23.58 -12.69 -23.58
N GLU A 12 24.44 -12.11 -24.41
CA GLU A 12 25.11 -12.91 -25.43
C GLU A 12 25.94 -14.01 -24.77
N LEU A 13 26.06 -15.16 -25.42
CA LEU A 13 26.76 -16.30 -24.84
C LEU A 13 28.25 -15.95 -24.63
N GLY A 14 28.65 -15.80 -23.36
CA GLY A 14 30.01 -15.40 -22.99
C GLY A 14 30.21 -13.89 -22.78
N SER A 15 29.15 -13.09 -22.85
CA SER A 15 29.15 -11.67 -22.48
C SER A 15 28.66 -11.48 -21.05
N GLU A 16 29.28 -10.56 -20.31
CA GLU A 16 28.78 -10.06 -19.02
C GLU A 16 27.75 -8.92 -19.23
N GLU A 17 27.57 -8.45 -20.47
CA GLU A 17 26.59 -7.42 -20.79
C GLU A 17 25.17 -8.00 -20.81
N PHE A 18 24.27 -7.31 -20.11
CA PHE A 18 22.86 -7.65 -19.99
C PHE A 18 22.05 -6.66 -20.85
N ASP A 19 21.29 -7.19 -21.81
CA ASP A 19 20.42 -6.41 -22.67
C ASP A 19 19.17 -5.97 -21.89
N GLU A 20 19.30 -4.84 -21.20
CA GLU A 20 18.24 -4.20 -20.42
C GLU A 20 17.05 -3.78 -21.29
N GLU A 21 17.28 -3.39 -22.55
CA GLU A 21 16.23 -2.97 -23.48
C GLU A 21 15.33 -4.14 -23.86
N SER A 22 15.91 -5.29 -24.22
CA SER A 22 15.14 -6.51 -24.48
C SER A 22 14.38 -6.98 -23.24
N ALA A 23 15.02 -6.93 -22.07
CA ALA A 23 14.37 -7.30 -20.81
C ALA A 23 13.18 -6.38 -20.49
N PHE A 24 13.34 -5.07 -20.70
CA PHE A 24 12.28 -4.09 -20.53
C PHE A 24 11.13 -4.30 -21.52
N PHE A 25 11.42 -4.55 -22.80
CA PHE A 25 10.40 -4.88 -23.80
C PHE A 25 9.55 -6.07 -23.38
N HIS A 26 10.17 -7.15 -22.89
CA HIS A 26 9.43 -8.33 -22.42
C HIS A 26 8.60 -8.03 -21.16
N LEU A 27 9.07 -7.13 -20.29
CA LEU A 27 8.30 -6.66 -19.15
C LEU A 27 7.05 -5.88 -19.60
N GLU A 28 7.17 -5.02 -20.61
CA GLU A 28 6.03 -4.30 -21.19
C GLU A 28 5.01 -5.27 -21.79
N GLN A 29 5.46 -6.26 -22.57
CA GLN A 29 4.58 -7.29 -23.14
C GLN A 29 3.88 -8.12 -22.05
N ALA A 30 4.58 -8.47 -20.97
CA ALA A 30 3.98 -9.15 -19.82
C ALA A 30 2.91 -8.29 -19.13
N ALA A 31 3.14 -6.97 -19.02
CA ALA A 31 2.17 -6.04 -18.45
C ALA A 31 0.93 -5.86 -19.35
N GLU A 32 1.10 -5.86 -20.68
CA GLU A 32 0.00 -5.87 -21.65
C GLU A 32 -0.89 -7.10 -21.48
N LEU A 33 -0.30 -8.25 -21.15
CA LEU A 33 -1.00 -9.51 -20.85
C LEU A 33 -1.61 -9.57 -19.43
N CYS A 34 -1.70 -8.44 -18.72
CA CYS A 34 -2.28 -8.35 -17.37
C CYS A 34 -1.53 -9.19 -16.31
N ILE A 35 -0.24 -9.48 -16.49
CA ILE A 35 0.56 -10.11 -15.44
C ILE A 35 0.78 -9.07 -14.33
N LYS A 36 0.15 -9.26 -13.17
CA LYS A 36 0.09 -8.26 -12.09
C LYS A 36 1.48 -7.82 -11.62
N GLU A 37 2.42 -8.75 -11.47
CA GLU A 37 3.77 -8.44 -11.03
C GLU A 37 4.52 -7.63 -12.10
N ALA A 38 4.25 -7.88 -13.39
CA ALA A 38 4.84 -7.11 -14.48
C ALA A 38 4.31 -5.67 -14.49
N ILE A 39 2.99 -5.49 -14.31
CA ILE A 39 2.37 -4.17 -14.20
C ILE A 39 2.93 -3.41 -13.00
N PHE A 40 3.06 -4.06 -11.84
CA PHE A 40 3.58 -3.43 -10.63
C PHE A 40 5.05 -3.03 -10.78
N ILE A 41 5.92 -3.92 -11.31
CA ILE A 41 7.32 -3.58 -11.57
C ILE A 41 7.43 -2.44 -12.59
N LEU A 42 6.62 -2.47 -13.65
CA LEU A 42 6.61 -1.41 -14.65
C LEU A 42 6.17 -0.06 -14.07
N ALA A 43 5.16 -0.06 -13.18
CA ALA A 43 4.76 1.13 -12.44
C ALA A 43 5.94 1.70 -11.63
N LYS A 44 6.70 0.84 -10.95
CA LYS A 44 7.88 1.23 -10.17
C LYS A 44 9.01 1.77 -11.03
N VAL A 45 9.23 1.22 -12.23
CA VAL A 45 10.20 1.80 -13.19
C VAL A 45 9.79 3.22 -13.56
N TYR A 46 8.54 3.43 -13.95
CA TYR A 46 8.07 4.76 -14.36
C TYR A 46 7.96 5.75 -13.19
N LEU A 47 7.73 5.31 -11.95
CA LEU A 47 7.70 6.18 -10.78
C LEU A 47 9.07 6.34 -10.10
N ASP A 48 10.13 5.78 -10.68
CA ASP A 48 11.48 5.73 -10.12
C ASP A 48 11.52 5.20 -8.67
N LEU A 49 10.72 4.17 -8.40
CA LEU A 49 10.65 3.50 -7.11
C LEU A 49 11.70 2.38 -7.02
N PRO A 50 12.21 2.09 -5.79
CA PRO A 50 13.12 0.97 -5.55
C PRO A 50 12.52 -0.35 -6.01
N ARG A 51 13.29 -1.16 -6.76
CA ARG A 51 12.82 -2.43 -7.34
C ARG A 51 13.96 -3.41 -7.54
N ASP A 52 13.65 -4.69 -7.37
CA ASP A 52 14.57 -5.80 -7.61
C ASP A 52 14.87 -6.10 -9.08
N LEU A 53 13.90 -5.88 -9.98
CA LEU A 53 14.03 -6.16 -11.41
C LEU A 53 14.32 -4.87 -12.18
N LEU A 54 15.35 -4.90 -13.04
CA LEU A 54 15.82 -3.73 -13.80
C LEU A 54 16.14 -2.54 -12.88
N SER A 55 16.85 -2.78 -11.78
CA SER A 55 17.08 -1.81 -10.68
C SER A 55 17.73 -0.49 -11.11
N HIS A 56 18.47 -0.49 -12.22
CA HIS A 56 19.19 0.69 -12.73
C HIS A 56 18.65 1.21 -14.07
N TYR A 57 17.70 0.50 -14.68
CA TYR A 57 17.15 0.88 -15.97
C TYR A 57 16.28 2.14 -15.87
N CYS A 58 16.49 3.11 -16.75
CA CYS A 58 15.65 4.30 -16.85
C CYS A 58 15.12 4.42 -18.29
N PRO A 59 13.78 4.43 -18.51
CA PRO A 59 13.22 4.59 -19.84
C PRO A 59 13.63 5.93 -20.47
N MET A 60 13.90 5.92 -21.78
CA MET A 60 14.30 7.13 -22.52
C MET A 60 13.18 8.16 -22.67
N ASP A 61 11.92 7.74 -22.61
CA ASP A 61 10.76 8.64 -22.74
C ASP A 61 10.30 9.15 -21.37
N GLN A 62 10.84 10.31 -20.98
CA GLN A 62 10.52 10.98 -19.71
C GLN A 62 9.24 11.83 -19.78
N VAL A 63 8.72 12.10 -20.98
CA VAL A 63 7.53 12.94 -21.16
C VAL A 63 6.32 12.11 -20.73
N ASN A 64 5.69 12.48 -19.60
CA ASN A 64 4.56 11.77 -18.97
C ASN A 64 4.91 10.50 -18.18
N GLN A 65 6.18 10.26 -17.88
CA GLN A 65 6.66 9.12 -17.09
C GLN A 65 5.86 8.93 -15.79
N ILE A 66 5.65 10.01 -15.01
CA ILE A 66 4.89 9.95 -13.75
C ILE A 66 3.45 9.51 -13.98
N SER A 67 2.74 10.13 -14.94
CA SER A 67 1.33 9.79 -15.20
C SER A 67 1.15 8.35 -15.69
N LYS A 68 2.09 7.84 -16.51
CA LYS A 68 2.11 6.44 -16.96
C LYS A 68 2.33 5.51 -15.77
N GLY A 69 3.28 5.85 -14.90
CA GLY A 69 3.55 5.13 -13.66
C GLY A 69 2.35 5.07 -12.72
N LEU A 70 1.65 6.20 -12.52
CA LEU A 70 0.44 6.25 -11.69
C LEU A 70 -0.70 5.40 -12.27
N ASN A 71 -0.96 5.48 -13.57
CA ASN A 71 -1.97 4.65 -14.23
C ASN A 71 -1.66 3.14 -14.09
N LEU A 72 -0.39 2.76 -14.23
CA LEU A 72 0.03 1.38 -14.01
C LEU A 72 -0.14 0.95 -12.55
N MET A 73 0.14 1.84 -11.60
CA MET A 73 -0.03 1.57 -10.17
C MET A 73 -1.50 1.37 -9.80
N ILE A 74 -2.41 2.18 -10.35
CA ILE A 74 -3.87 2.02 -10.21
C ILE A 74 -4.29 0.65 -10.75
N ARG A 75 -3.81 0.28 -11.94
CA ARG A 75 -4.09 -1.04 -12.54
C ARG A 75 -3.53 -2.19 -11.69
N ALA A 76 -2.36 -2.05 -11.09
CA ALA A 76 -1.80 -3.03 -10.16
C ALA A 76 -2.71 -3.20 -8.92
N SER A 77 -3.21 -2.10 -8.36
CA SER A 77 -4.20 -2.14 -7.27
C SER A 77 -5.49 -2.86 -7.68
N GLU A 78 -6.02 -2.62 -8.88
CA GLU A 78 -7.20 -3.32 -9.41
C GLU A 78 -6.98 -4.84 -9.51
N LEU A 79 -5.74 -5.27 -9.77
CA LEU A 79 -5.33 -6.68 -9.78
C LEU A 79 -4.95 -7.23 -8.39
N HIS A 80 -5.37 -6.54 -7.32
CA HIS A 80 -5.16 -6.91 -5.93
C HIS A 80 -3.69 -6.97 -5.48
N GLU A 81 -2.80 -6.21 -6.13
CA GLU A 81 -1.44 -6.02 -5.63
C GLU A 81 -1.49 -5.15 -4.37
N ILE A 82 -1.08 -5.71 -3.24
CA ILE A 82 -1.30 -5.11 -1.91
C ILE A 82 -0.42 -3.88 -1.73
N GLU A 83 0.85 -3.97 -2.13
CA GLU A 83 1.83 -2.88 -2.09
C GLU A 83 1.36 -1.68 -2.92
N ALA A 84 0.70 -1.92 -4.06
CA ALA A 84 0.14 -0.86 -4.89
C ALA A 84 -0.95 -0.07 -4.16
N ASN A 85 -1.81 -0.75 -3.38
CA ASN A 85 -2.84 -0.09 -2.57
C ASN A 85 -2.22 0.81 -1.50
N LEU A 86 -1.19 0.31 -0.80
CA LEU A 86 -0.52 1.11 0.24
C LEU A 86 0.18 2.34 -0.36
N TYR A 87 0.86 2.17 -1.48
CA TYR A 87 1.52 3.27 -2.19
C TYR A 87 0.50 4.34 -2.61
N LEU A 88 -0.59 3.96 -3.26
CA LEU A 88 -1.63 4.91 -3.68
C LEU A 88 -2.28 5.59 -2.49
N ALA A 89 -2.54 4.86 -1.40
CA ALA A 89 -3.08 5.45 -0.18
C ALA A 89 -2.16 6.56 0.36
N GLN A 90 -0.85 6.29 0.48
CA GLN A 90 0.14 7.27 0.93
C GLN A 90 0.30 8.45 -0.03
N LEU A 91 0.21 8.20 -1.33
CA LEU A 91 0.29 9.20 -2.37
C LEU A 91 -0.87 10.20 -2.26
N PHE A 92 -2.10 9.71 -2.11
CA PHE A 92 -3.29 10.57 -1.94
C PHE A 92 -3.37 11.19 -0.55
N ASP A 93 -2.81 10.55 0.46
CA ASP A 93 -2.78 11.07 1.84
C ASP A 93 -1.89 12.33 1.94
N ASN A 94 -0.70 12.26 1.37
CA ASN A 94 0.28 13.35 1.43
C ASN A 94 0.17 14.32 0.23
N GLY A 95 -0.35 13.86 -0.90
CA GLY A 95 -0.17 14.53 -2.18
C GLY A 95 1.27 14.44 -2.70
N VAL A 96 1.50 15.03 -3.86
CA VAL A 96 2.82 15.29 -4.44
C VAL A 96 2.89 16.77 -4.75
N GLU A 97 3.91 17.44 -4.20
CA GLU A 97 4.14 18.86 -4.43
C GLU A 97 4.08 19.19 -5.93
N GLU A 98 3.29 20.22 -6.28
CA GLU A 98 3.06 20.72 -7.65
C GLU A 98 2.42 19.74 -8.67
N SER A 99 2.26 18.45 -8.33
CA SER A 99 1.81 17.41 -9.27
C SER A 99 0.47 16.78 -8.90
N LEU A 100 0.18 16.64 -7.61
CA LEU A 100 -1.03 15.99 -7.12
C LEU A 100 -1.44 16.55 -5.76
N GLU A 101 -2.60 17.17 -5.67
CA GLU A 101 -3.15 17.58 -4.38
C GLU A 101 -3.55 16.36 -3.54
N ALA A 102 -3.48 16.47 -2.22
CA ALA A 102 -3.97 15.44 -1.33
C ALA A 102 -5.48 15.23 -1.51
N ASP A 103 -5.91 13.98 -1.51
CA ASP A 103 -7.30 13.56 -1.58
C ASP A 103 -7.53 12.46 -0.54
N TRP A 104 -7.96 12.86 0.65
CA TRP A 104 -8.14 11.95 1.77
C TRP A 104 -9.29 10.98 1.55
N LYS A 105 -10.23 11.30 0.65
CA LYS A 105 -11.28 10.36 0.27
C LYS A 105 -10.68 9.19 -0.50
N GLN A 106 -9.88 9.47 -1.53
CA GLN A 106 -9.18 8.43 -2.28
C GLN A 106 -8.17 7.68 -1.40
N ALA A 107 -7.43 8.39 -0.55
CA ALA A 107 -6.51 7.76 0.41
C ALA A 107 -7.24 6.76 1.32
N ALA A 108 -8.39 7.16 1.88
CA ALA A 108 -9.18 6.29 2.74
C ALA A 108 -9.68 5.03 2.01
N GLU A 109 -10.13 5.15 0.76
CA GLU A 109 -10.56 4.01 -0.06
C GLU A 109 -9.43 2.99 -0.27
N TYR A 110 -8.21 3.46 -0.60
CA TYR A 110 -7.05 2.59 -0.78
C TYR A 110 -6.54 2.00 0.54
N TYR A 111 -6.55 2.76 1.64
CA TYR A 111 -6.23 2.23 2.97
C TYR A 111 -7.20 1.12 3.39
N GLU A 112 -8.50 1.30 3.19
CA GLU A 112 -9.51 0.28 3.48
C GLU A 112 -9.30 -0.97 2.63
N LYS A 113 -9.01 -0.79 1.35
CA LYS A 113 -8.71 -1.90 0.43
C LYS A 113 -7.47 -2.67 0.88
N TYR A 114 -6.39 -1.97 1.27
CA TYR A 114 -5.19 -2.60 1.81
C TYR A 114 -5.47 -3.41 3.09
N ILE A 115 -6.16 -2.80 4.06
CA ILE A 115 -6.51 -3.45 5.35
C ILE A 115 -7.36 -4.69 5.10
N ARG A 116 -8.38 -4.59 4.24
CA ARG A 116 -9.26 -5.71 3.91
C ARG A 116 -8.52 -6.88 3.29
N ILE A 117 -7.61 -6.62 2.33
CA ILE A 117 -6.85 -7.71 1.69
C ILE A 117 -5.92 -8.37 2.72
N ARG A 118 -5.24 -7.57 3.56
CA ARG A 118 -4.35 -8.09 4.62
C ARG A 118 -5.08 -8.93 5.67
N GLU A 119 -6.31 -8.57 6.02
CA GLU A 119 -7.14 -9.36 6.93
C GLU A 119 -7.55 -10.69 6.31
N ASN A 120 -7.92 -10.68 5.03
CA ASN A 120 -8.23 -11.91 4.31
C ASN A 120 -7.02 -12.84 4.20
N GLU A 121 -5.82 -12.33 3.92
CA GLU A 121 -4.59 -13.13 3.90
C GLU A 121 -4.30 -13.79 5.26
N SER A 122 -4.54 -13.05 6.36
CA SER A 122 -4.34 -13.58 7.72
C SER A 122 -5.31 -14.73 8.02
N ASN A 123 -6.57 -14.61 7.62
CA ASN A 123 -7.60 -15.63 7.89
C ASN A 123 -7.37 -16.94 7.12
N ILE A 124 -6.74 -16.89 5.94
CA ILE A 124 -6.42 -18.09 5.15
C ILE A 124 -5.35 -18.95 5.84
N ILE A 125 -4.43 -18.32 6.58
CA ILE A 125 -3.33 -19.04 7.27
C ILE A 125 -3.88 -19.89 8.42
N ASP A 126 -4.98 -19.46 9.05
CA ASP A 126 -5.57 -20.11 10.22
C ASP A 126 -6.47 -21.32 9.86
N GLU A 127 -6.97 -21.42 8.63
CA GLU A 127 -7.93 -22.47 8.23
C GLU A 127 -7.29 -23.75 7.66
N ASP A 128 -6.01 -23.73 7.23
CA ASP A 128 -5.41 -24.86 6.50
C ASP A 128 -3.94 -25.19 6.86
N SER A 129 -3.37 -24.62 7.94
CA SER A 129 -1.96 -24.87 8.28
C SER A 129 -1.74 -25.46 9.68
N GLU A 130 -1.63 -26.80 9.76
CA GLU A 130 -0.89 -27.49 10.83
C GLU A 130 0.63 -27.30 10.63
N THR A 131 1.10 -26.05 10.52
CA THR A 131 2.54 -25.75 10.49
C THR A 131 2.88 -24.77 11.60
N ASN A 132 3.41 -25.36 12.67
CA ASN A 132 4.20 -24.78 13.76
C ASN A 132 4.42 -23.26 13.73
N GLU A 133 3.93 -22.61 14.78
CA GLU A 133 4.36 -21.32 15.30
C GLU A 133 5.89 -21.13 15.15
N SER A 134 6.31 -20.25 14.22
CA SER A 134 7.54 -19.43 14.34
C SER A 134 7.94 -18.71 13.05
N ASP A 135 7.28 -18.91 11.91
CA ASP A 135 7.50 -18.03 10.76
C ASP A 135 6.62 -16.78 10.87
N GLN A 136 7.10 -15.83 11.68
CA GLN A 136 6.92 -14.43 11.32
C GLN A 136 7.40 -14.32 9.87
N THR A 137 6.47 -14.23 8.93
CA THR A 137 6.73 -13.90 7.54
C THR A 137 7.24 -12.47 7.48
N ASN A 138 8.46 -12.26 7.97
CA ASN A 138 9.43 -11.33 7.42
C ASN A 138 9.79 -11.83 6.01
N THR A 139 8.77 -11.99 5.15
CA THR A 139 8.98 -12.08 3.72
C THR A 139 9.43 -10.69 3.31
N ILE A 140 10.74 -10.59 3.20
CA ILE A 140 11.54 -9.47 2.74
C ILE A 140 10.90 -8.88 1.47
N HIS A 141 10.07 -7.84 1.61
CA HIS A 141 9.75 -6.87 0.57
C HIS A 141 10.06 -5.49 1.13
N ASN A 142 11.36 -5.17 1.07
CA ASN A 142 12.03 -4.01 1.69
C ASN A 142 11.87 -2.70 0.91
N GLU A 143 10.80 -2.50 0.14
CA GLU A 143 10.80 -1.47 -0.91
C GLU A 143 9.78 -0.34 -0.69
N ILE A 144 8.85 -0.51 0.24
CA ILE A 144 8.03 0.57 0.83
C ILE A 144 8.15 0.36 2.35
N PRO A 145 8.42 1.40 3.17
CA PRO A 145 8.45 1.22 4.62
C PRO A 145 7.15 0.54 5.05
N PHE A 146 7.24 -0.73 5.46
CA PHE A 146 6.09 -1.43 6.00
C PHE A 146 5.68 -0.68 7.25
N HIS A 147 4.64 0.14 7.13
CA HIS A 147 3.92 0.57 8.31
C HIS A 147 3.33 -0.68 8.92
N ASP A 148 3.64 -0.93 10.18
CA ASP A 148 2.98 -1.97 10.95
C ASP A 148 1.47 -1.88 10.73
N ARG A 149 0.77 -3.01 10.64
CA ARG A 149 -0.67 -3.06 10.31
C ARG A 149 -1.49 -2.08 11.15
N HIS A 150 -1.15 -1.96 12.44
CA HIS A 150 -1.79 -1.04 13.38
C HIS A 150 -1.59 0.45 13.02
N ASP A 151 -0.46 0.84 12.43
CA ASP A 151 -0.18 2.24 12.06
C ASP A 151 -1.00 2.66 10.85
N THR A 152 -1.19 1.74 9.89
CA THR A 152 -2.05 1.99 8.73
C THR A 152 -3.51 2.20 9.17
N VAL A 153 -4.00 1.36 10.09
CA VAL A 153 -5.36 1.47 10.65
C VAL A 153 -5.50 2.76 11.47
N ALA A 154 -4.51 3.10 12.29
CA ALA A 154 -4.52 4.35 13.05
C ALA A 154 -4.44 5.60 12.16
N ARG A 155 -3.72 5.52 11.03
CA ARG A 155 -3.70 6.61 10.05
C ARG A 155 -5.07 6.81 9.42
N LEU A 156 -5.71 5.73 8.98
CA LEU A 156 -7.09 5.78 8.46
C LEU A 156 -8.07 6.35 9.49
N ALA A 157 -7.97 5.94 10.76
CA ALA A 157 -8.76 6.49 11.85
C ALA A 157 -8.57 8.01 11.99
N THR A 158 -7.33 8.46 11.84
CA THR A 158 -6.99 9.89 11.88
C THR A 158 -7.65 10.66 10.75
N LEU A 159 -7.62 10.14 9.51
CA LEU A 159 -8.29 10.77 8.36
C LEU A 159 -9.79 10.98 8.61
N TYR A 160 -10.47 9.96 9.14
CA TYR A 160 -11.88 10.05 9.50
C TYR A 160 -12.15 10.97 10.70
N LYS A 161 -11.25 11.04 11.68
CA LYS A 161 -11.39 11.95 12.83
C LYS A 161 -11.27 13.41 12.40
N THR A 162 -10.30 13.73 11.53
CA THR A 162 -10.05 15.11 11.10
C THR A 162 -11.01 15.56 10.02
N GLY A 163 -11.26 14.74 8.99
CA GLY A 163 -11.94 15.17 7.76
C GLY A 163 -11.15 16.28 7.02
N GLY A 164 -11.57 16.61 5.80
CA GLY A 164 -10.84 17.51 4.88
C GLY A 164 -10.40 16.78 3.61
N TYR A 165 -9.85 17.53 2.64
CA TYR A 165 -9.38 16.99 1.35
C TYR A 165 -10.37 15.98 0.72
N ASN A 166 -11.61 16.45 0.51
CA ASN A 166 -12.74 15.68 -0.02
C ASN A 166 -13.31 14.56 0.89
N LEU A 167 -12.74 14.34 2.08
CA LEU A 167 -13.25 13.40 3.07
C LEU A 167 -14.08 14.10 4.14
N LEU A 168 -15.29 13.60 4.41
CA LEU A 168 -16.09 14.05 5.54
C LEU A 168 -15.60 13.39 6.84
N CYS A 169 -15.63 14.13 7.94
CA CYS A 169 -15.36 13.54 9.23
C CYS A 169 -16.41 12.47 9.57
N ASN A 170 -15.95 11.40 10.20
CA ASN A 170 -16.78 10.33 10.73
C ASN A 170 -16.18 9.86 12.05
N TYR A 171 -16.57 10.53 13.12
CA TYR A 171 -16.04 10.32 14.47
C TYR A 171 -16.27 8.90 14.98
N ARG A 172 -17.45 8.34 14.72
CA ARG A 172 -17.78 6.96 15.09
C ARG A 172 -16.86 5.96 14.39
N LYS A 173 -16.71 6.07 13.07
CA LYS A 173 -15.82 5.21 12.29
C LYS A 173 -14.35 5.38 12.73
N ALA A 174 -13.94 6.61 13.02
CA ALA A 174 -12.61 6.89 13.56
C ALA A 174 -12.38 6.19 14.91
N GLY A 175 -13.34 6.26 15.83
CA GLY A 175 -13.29 5.57 17.13
C GLY A 175 -13.15 4.05 16.97
N ASP A 176 -13.97 3.46 16.11
CA ASP A 176 -13.94 2.01 15.83
C ASP A 176 -12.57 1.58 15.27
N LEU A 177 -12.02 2.37 14.33
CA LEU A 177 -10.69 2.11 13.76
C LEU A 177 -9.56 2.31 14.77
N PHE A 178 -9.63 3.31 15.65
CA PHE A 178 -8.63 3.50 16.72
C PHE A 178 -8.65 2.36 17.72
N ASN A 179 -9.83 1.88 18.12
CA ASN A 179 -9.95 0.69 18.97
C ASN A 179 -9.33 -0.53 18.30
N LYS A 180 -9.65 -0.77 17.03
CA LYS A 180 -9.05 -1.85 16.24
C LYS A 180 -7.52 -1.74 16.18
N ALA A 181 -6.98 -0.54 15.96
CA ALA A 181 -5.54 -0.31 16.01
C ALA A 181 -4.95 -0.61 17.39
N ALA A 182 -5.62 -0.19 18.47
CA ALA A 182 -5.20 -0.44 19.84
C ALA A 182 -5.15 -1.95 20.18
N GLU A 183 -6.14 -2.72 19.74
CA GLU A 183 -6.18 -4.18 19.87
C GLU A 183 -5.01 -4.83 19.13
N MET A 184 -4.77 -4.47 17.87
CA MET A 184 -3.63 -4.97 17.09
C MET A 184 -2.28 -4.64 17.75
N THR A 185 -2.15 -3.42 18.27
CA THR A 185 -0.94 -2.98 18.99
C THR A 185 -0.77 -3.72 20.32
N THR A 186 -1.86 -4.05 21.01
CA THR A 186 -1.84 -4.86 22.24
C THR A 186 -1.39 -6.29 21.93
N ALA A 187 -1.91 -6.89 20.87
CA ALA A 187 -1.48 -8.21 20.39
C ALA A 187 0.00 -8.23 20.00
N ALA A 188 0.51 -7.12 19.44
CA ALA A 188 1.92 -6.92 19.16
C ALA A 188 2.78 -6.56 20.40
N MET A 189 2.22 -6.65 21.62
CA MET A 189 2.89 -6.34 22.90
C MET A 189 3.41 -4.90 23.02
N LYS A 190 2.84 -3.95 22.26
CA LYS A 190 3.20 -2.52 22.26
C LYS A 190 2.25 -1.70 23.16
N GLY A 191 2.06 -2.12 24.42
CA GLY A 191 1.02 -1.58 25.31
C GLY A 191 0.98 -0.05 25.51
N ARG A 192 2.12 0.64 25.48
CA ARG A 192 2.16 2.13 25.54
C ARG A 192 1.48 2.77 24.33
N LEU A 193 1.70 2.21 23.14
CA LEU A 193 1.10 2.69 21.89
C LEU A 193 -0.39 2.31 21.84
N ALA A 194 -0.75 1.12 22.36
CA ALA A 194 -2.16 0.71 22.46
C ALA A 194 -2.98 1.68 23.32
N ASN A 195 -2.45 2.08 24.49
CA ASN A 195 -3.12 3.07 25.35
C ASN A 195 -3.35 4.41 24.63
N LYS A 196 -2.38 4.86 23.80
CA LYS A 196 -2.53 6.07 22.99
C LYS A 196 -3.69 5.94 21.99
N TYR A 197 -3.84 4.78 21.36
CA TYR A 197 -4.94 4.53 20.42
C TYR A 197 -6.29 4.41 21.13
N TYR A 198 -6.39 3.74 22.29
CA TYR A 198 -7.62 3.74 23.10
C TYR A 198 -8.04 5.17 23.51
N MET A 199 -7.10 6.00 23.96
CA MET A 199 -7.39 7.40 24.27
C MET A 199 -7.89 8.17 23.03
N SER A 200 -7.27 7.92 21.87
CA SER A 200 -7.68 8.55 20.61
C SER A 200 -9.07 8.12 20.15
N ALA A 201 -9.48 6.88 20.48
CA ALA A 201 -10.82 6.37 20.23
C ALA A 201 -11.88 7.06 21.08
N GLU A 202 -11.64 7.16 22.40
CA GLU A 202 -12.54 7.89 23.33
C GLU A 202 -12.70 9.35 22.93
N GLU A 203 -11.60 10.02 22.55
CA GLU A 203 -11.65 11.38 22.02
C GLU A 203 -12.48 11.47 20.73
N ALA A 204 -12.41 10.47 19.84
CA ALA A 204 -13.20 10.47 18.63
C ALA A 204 -14.69 10.32 18.95
N TYR A 205 -15.08 9.35 19.78
CA TYR A 205 -16.49 9.18 20.18
C TYR A 205 -17.04 10.42 20.91
N GLY A 206 -16.23 11.08 21.74
CA GLY A 206 -16.64 12.32 22.43
C GLY A 206 -16.84 13.54 21.53
N LEU A 207 -16.44 13.47 20.25
CA LEU A 207 -16.68 14.52 19.24
C LEU A 207 -17.95 14.26 18.41
N GLU A 208 -18.59 13.09 18.57
CA GLU A 208 -19.87 12.84 17.93
C GLU A 208 -20.90 13.85 18.47
N PRO A 209 -21.53 14.67 17.60
CA PRO A 209 -22.48 15.67 18.07
C PRO A 209 -23.65 14.95 18.75
N ASP A 210 -23.90 15.29 20.00
CA ASP A 210 -25.08 14.84 20.73
C ASP A 210 -26.31 15.25 19.90
N ASN A 211 -27.02 14.27 19.35
CA ASN A 211 -28.23 14.48 18.58
C ASN A 211 -29.42 14.78 19.53
N GLU A 212 -29.17 15.60 20.56
CA GLU A 212 -30.13 16.08 21.54
C GLU A 212 -30.34 17.58 21.33
N SER A 213 -31.25 17.96 20.42
CA SER A 213 -32.17 19.12 20.52
C SER A 213 -32.67 19.61 19.15
N GLU A 214 -33.54 18.83 18.52
CA GLU A 214 -34.61 19.41 17.67
C GLU A 214 -35.97 19.02 18.25
N ASP A 215 -36.25 19.54 19.44
CA ASP A 215 -37.62 19.74 19.92
C ASP A 215 -37.73 21.22 20.35
N SER A 216 -38.16 22.08 19.43
CA SER A 216 -38.68 23.43 19.71
C SER A 216 -39.62 23.88 18.60
#